data_AF-A0A2P2JCX5-F1
#
_entry.id   AF-A0A2P2JCX5-F1
#
_cell.length_a   1.000
_cell.length_b   1.000
_cell.length_c   1.000
_cell.angle_alpha   90.00
_cell.angle_beta   90.00
_cell.angle_gamma   90.00
#
_symmetry.space_group_name_H-M   'P 1'
#
loop_
_entity.id
_entity.type
_entity.pdbx_description
1 polymer ?
#
loop_
_entity_poly.entity_id
_entity_poly.type
_entity_poly.pdbx_seq_one_letter_code
_entity_poly.pdbx_strand_id
1 'polypeptide(L)'
;MAGLNWKHHTLIQALMARGPLTEADFRNVFASVTGRNSASCQQDFNDCLLRINKELSYVQMELRCCKNQNNGQVCYGLVNNVSDEQSKLGTKYSVPQIALFKGIVSLIKNSYLFGSTMLSLQD
;
A
#
# COMPACT_ATOMS: atom_id res chain seq x y z
N MET A 1 -21.44 6.60 -17.56
CA MET A 1 -20.55 6.15 -16.48
C MET A 1 -19.60 5.11 -17.04
N ALA A 2 -18.36 5.48 -17.37
CA ALA A 2 -17.38 4.50 -17.82
C ALA A 2 -16.67 3.94 -16.57
N GLY A 3 -17.16 2.81 -16.06
CA GLY A 3 -16.62 2.12 -14.90
C GLY A 3 -15.19 1.63 -15.12
N LEU A 4 -14.61 0.99 -14.09
CA LEU A 4 -13.32 0.30 -14.21
C LEU A 4 -13.38 -0.72 -15.35
N ASN A 5 -12.30 -0.79 -16.12
CA ASN A 5 -12.13 -1.85 -17.12
C ASN A 5 -11.30 -3.00 -16.54
N TRP A 6 -11.22 -4.12 -17.26
CA TRP A 6 -10.46 -5.30 -16.85
C TRP A 6 -8.98 -4.99 -16.54
N LYS A 7 -8.36 -4.01 -17.20
CA LYS A 7 -6.97 -3.59 -16.94
C LYS A 7 -6.80 -3.04 -15.52
N HIS A 8 -7.73 -2.19 -15.09
CA HIS A 8 -7.74 -1.68 -13.72
C HIS A 8 -7.95 -2.81 -12.70
N HIS A 9 -8.85 -3.75 -13.00
CA HIS A 9 -9.08 -4.91 -12.14
C HIS A 9 -7.83 -5.78 -12.00
N THR A 10 -7.10 -6.02 -13.09
CA THR A 10 -5.83 -6.78 -13.04
C THR A 10 -4.78 -6.09 -12.17
N LEU A 11 -4.68 -4.76 -12.21
CA LEU A 11 -3.75 -4.02 -11.34
C LEU A 11 -4.12 -4.16 -9.86
N ILE A 12 -5.40 -4.05 -9.53
CA ILE A 12 -5.89 -4.23 -8.16
C ILE A 12 -5.64 -5.67 -7.70
N GLN A 13 -5.94 -6.66 -8.54
CA GLN A 13 -5.69 -8.08 -8.25
C GLN A 13 -4.20 -8.38 -8.05
N ALA A 14 -3.32 -7.79 -8.85
CA ALA A 14 -1.87 -7.95 -8.68
C ALA A 14 -1.40 -7.44 -7.31
N LEU A 15 -1.91 -6.28 -6.86
CA LEU A 15 -1.60 -5.72 -5.54
C LEU A 15 -2.19 -6.56 -4.39
N MET A 16 -3.40 -7.10 -4.55
CA MET A 16 -3.99 -7.97 -3.52
C MET A 16 -3.27 -9.31 -3.39
N ALA A 17 -2.80 -9.89 -4.50
CA ALA A 17 -2.15 -11.20 -4.51
C ALA A 17 -0.68 -11.13 -4.06
N ARG A 18 0.07 -10.13 -4.51
CA ARG A 18 1.52 -10.00 -4.27
C ARG A 18 1.86 -9.11 -3.08
N GLY A 19 0.92 -8.29 -2.61
CA GLY A 19 1.16 -7.25 -1.64
C GLY A 19 1.72 -5.97 -2.29
N PRO A 20 2.31 -5.06 -1.48
CA PRO A 20 2.88 -3.82 -1.98
C PRO A 20 4.02 -4.09 -2.98
N LEU A 21 3.97 -3.43 -4.14
CA LEU A 21 4.98 -3.57 -5.20
C LEU A 21 5.83 -2.31 -5.29
N THR A 22 7.10 -2.44 -5.69
CA THR A 22 7.95 -1.26 -5.97
C THR A 22 7.36 -0.47 -7.14
N GLU A 23 7.68 0.81 -7.25
CA GLU A 23 7.27 1.64 -8.38
C GLU A 23 7.70 1.03 -9.73
N ALA A 24 8.92 0.49 -9.81
CA ALA A 24 9.42 -0.17 -11.00
C ALA A 24 8.57 -1.41 -11.37
N ASP A 25 8.32 -2.29 -10.40
CA ASP A 25 7.52 -3.50 -10.62
C ASP A 25 6.07 -3.15 -10.98
N PHE A 26 5.49 -2.17 -10.29
CA PHE A 26 4.12 -1.77 -10.53
C PHE A 26 3.95 -1.11 -11.91
N ARG A 27 4.92 -0.30 -12.35
CA ARG A 27 4.97 0.23 -13.71
C ARG A 27 5.18 -0.86 -14.76
N ASN A 28 5.96 -1.90 -14.46
CA ASN A 28 6.11 -3.05 -15.35
C ASN A 28 4.78 -3.81 -15.54
N VAL A 29 4.01 -4.01 -14.46
CA VAL A 29 2.67 -4.60 -14.54
C VAL A 29 1.70 -3.67 -15.29
N PHE A 30 1.79 -2.36 -15.07
CA PHE A 30 0.98 -1.40 -15.82
C PHE A 30 1.29 -1.45 -17.31
N ALA A 31 2.57 -1.46 -17.69
CA ALA A 31 2.99 -1.54 -19.08
C ALA A 31 2.56 -2.86 -19.75
N SER A 32 2.66 -4.00 -19.03
CA SER A 32 2.23 -5.29 -19.58
C SER A 32 0.72 -5.38 -19.82
N VAL A 33 -0.09 -4.73 -18.97
CA VAL A 33 -1.55 -4.74 -19.07
C VAL A 33 -2.06 -3.68 -20.07
N THR A 34 -1.40 -2.53 -20.16
CA THR A 34 -1.84 -1.42 -21.03
C THR A 34 -1.22 -1.47 -22.42
N GLY A 35 -0.07 -2.12 -22.60
CA GLY A 35 0.67 -2.19 -23.86
C GLY A 35 1.37 -0.87 -24.24
N ARG A 36 1.48 0.10 -23.31
CA ARG A 36 2.08 1.42 -23.55
C ARG A 36 3.45 1.54 -22.87
N ASN A 37 4.42 2.12 -23.57
CA ASN A 37 5.80 2.30 -23.08
C ASN A 37 5.99 3.60 -22.27
N SER A 38 6.95 3.56 -21.35
CA SER A 38 7.14 4.42 -20.18
C SER A 38 7.25 5.94 -20.39
N ALA A 39 7.53 6.43 -21.60
CA ALA A 39 7.79 7.86 -21.84
C ALA A 39 6.53 8.74 -21.93
N SER A 40 5.41 8.21 -22.45
CA SER A 40 4.10 8.88 -22.46
C SER A 40 3.20 8.46 -21.29
N CYS A 41 3.66 7.52 -20.47
CA CYS A 41 2.84 6.82 -19.49
C CYS A 41 2.61 7.57 -18.17
N GLN A 42 3.30 8.68 -17.86
CA GLN A 42 3.18 9.27 -16.52
C GLN A 42 1.79 9.86 -16.26
N GLN A 43 1.24 10.61 -17.22
CA GLN A 43 -0.12 11.15 -17.11
C GLN A 43 -1.16 10.04 -17.18
N ASP A 44 -1.05 9.12 -18.14
CA ASP A 44 -1.93 7.95 -18.26
C ASP A 44 -1.94 7.09 -16.98
N PHE A 45 -0.78 6.93 -16.35
CA PHE A 45 -0.62 6.19 -15.09
C PHE A 45 -1.30 6.92 -13.94
N ASN A 46 -1.06 8.23 -13.79
CA ASN A 46 -1.71 9.04 -12.76
C ASN A 46 -3.24 9.07 -12.95
N ASP A 47 -3.71 9.19 -14.19
CA ASP A 47 -5.14 9.17 -14.51
C ASP A 47 -5.76 7.81 -14.22
N CYS A 48 -5.04 6.72 -14.49
CA CYS A 48 -5.45 5.37 -14.15
C CYS A 48 -5.58 5.20 -12.62
N LEU A 49 -4.59 5.70 -11.87
CA LEU A 49 -4.63 5.68 -10.40
C LEU A 49 -5.79 6.50 -9.83
N LEU A 50 -6.02 7.72 -10.35
CA LEU A 50 -7.14 8.56 -9.94
C LEU A 50 -8.48 7.88 -10.21
N ARG A 51 -8.61 7.21 -11.36
CA ARG A 51 -9.82 6.47 -11.72
C ARG A 51 -10.06 5.27 -10.80
N ILE A 52 -9.00 4.53 -10.47
CA ILE A 52 -9.06 3.43 -9.50
C ILE A 52 -9.48 3.96 -8.13
N ASN A 53 -8.84 5.01 -7.63
CA ASN A 53 -9.14 5.57 -6.31
C ASN A 53 -10.55 6.15 -6.20
N LYS A 54 -11.08 6.74 -7.28
CA LYS A 54 -12.46 7.22 -7.32
C LYS A 54 -13.48 6.11 -7.08
N GLU A 55 -13.23 4.94 -7.67
CA GLU A 55 -14.12 3.78 -7.58
C GLU A 55 -13.89 2.99 -6.29
N LEU A 56 -12.63 2.91 -5.81
CA LEU A 56 -12.29 2.29 -4.53
C LEU A 56 -12.77 3.09 -3.32
N SER A 57 -13.02 4.40 -3.48
CA SER A 57 -13.57 5.26 -2.44
C SER A 57 -14.91 4.72 -1.90
N TYR A 58 -15.74 4.12 -2.77
CA TYR A 58 -17.01 3.50 -2.37
C TYR A 58 -16.82 2.38 -1.33
N VAL A 59 -15.75 1.60 -1.48
CA VAL A 59 -15.40 0.50 -0.56
C VAL A 59 -14.37 0.93 0.50
N GLN A 60 -14.17 2.24 0.67
CA GLN A 60 -13.26 2.83 1.66
C GLN A 60 -11.82 2.29 1.55
N MET A 61 -11.41 1.93 0.34
CA MET A 61 -10.04 1.54 0.02
C MET A 61 -9.37 2.60 -0.85
N GLU A 62 -8.05 2.64 -0.80
CA GLU A 62 -7.24 3.56 -1.59
C GLU A 62 -5.96 2.88 -2.02
N LEU A 63 -5.59 3.06 -3.28
CA LEU A 63 -4.28 2.73 -3.79
C LEU A 63 -3.34 3.91 -3.47
N ARG A 64 -2.35 3.66 -2.62
CA ARG A 64 -1.45 4.68 -2.08
C ARG A 64 0.00 4.30 -2.31
N CYS A 65 0.84 5.32 -2.57
CA CYS A 65 2.27 5.16 -2.59
C CYS A 65 2.88 5.47 -1.21
N CYS A 66 3.88 4.70 -0.81
CA CYS A 66 4.66 4.93 0.41
C CYS A 66 6.15 4.79 0.10
N LYS A 67 6.99 5.52 0.84
CA LYS A 67 8.44 5.33 0.77
C LYS A 67 8.86 4.28 1.80
N ASN A 68 9.57 3.27 1.35
CA ASN A 68 10.16 2.28 2.24
C ASN A 68 11.28 2.94 3.06
N GLN A 69 11.21 2.79 4.38
CA GLN A 69 12.07 3.46 5.34
C GLN A 69 13.53 2.97 5.30
N ASN A 70 13.78 1.77 4.76
CA ASN A 70 15.11 1.16 4.74
C ASN A 70 15.94 1.57 3.51
N ASN A 71 15.29 1.83 2.37
CA ASN A 71 15.96 2.06 1.09
C ASN A 71 15.45 3.31 0.35
N GLY A 72 14.48 4.03 0.90
CA GLY A 72 13.89 5.22 0.30
C GLY A 72 13.05 4.96 -0.96
N GLN A 73 12.90 3.71 -1.40
CA GLN A 73 12.19 3.37 -2.63
C GLN A 73 10.68 3.57 -2.46
N VAL A 74 10.03 4.05 -3.51
CA VAL A 74 8.58 4.21 -3.56
C VAL A 74 7.93 2.86 -3.86
N CYS A 75 6.96 2.47 -3.05
CA CYS A 75 6.14 1.29 -3.23
C CYS A 75 4.67 1.70 -3.34
N TYR A 76 3.91 0.98 -4.16
CA TYR A 76 2.46 1.13 -4.30
C TYR A 76 1.76 -0.05 -3.63
N GLY A 77 0.73 0.24 -2.85
CA GLY A 77 -0.06 -0.76 -2.16
C GLY A 77 -1.53 -0.36 -2.04
N LEU A 78 -2.38 -1.36 -1.83
CA LEU A 78 -3.79 -1.15 -1.53
C LEU A 78 -3.95 -1.01 -0.01
N VAL A 79 -4.59 0.08 0.42
CA VAL A 79 -4.77 0.43 1.82
C VAL A 79 -6.26 0.51 2.13
N ASN A 80 -6.67 -0.08 3.26
CA ASN A 80 -7.99 0.13 3.83
C ASN A 80 -7.96 1.41 4.68
N ASN A 81 -8.80 2.39 4.33
CA ASN A 81 -8.92 3.67 5.02
C ASN A 81 -9.71 3.54 6.33
N VAL A 82 -10.47 2.46 6.52
CA VAL A 82 -11.18 2.18 7.77
C VAL A 82 -10.20 1.72 8.83
N SER A 83 -10.28 2.36 10.00
CA SER A 83 -9.41 2.09 11.16
C SER A 83 -9.92 0.95 12.04
N ASP A 84 -10.91 0.17 11.59
CA ASP A 84 -11.52 -0.85 12.43
C ASP A 84 -10.56 -2.00 12.70
N GLU A 85 -10.28 -2.26 13.98
CA GLU A 85 -9.29 -3.23 14.45
C GLU A 85 -9.59 -4.67 14.04
N GLN A 86 -10.86 -5.00 13.78
CA GLN A 86 -11.29 -6.34 13.35
C GLN A 86 -11.02 -6.58 11.85
N SER A 87 -10.94 -5.53 11.04
CA SER A 87 -11.00 -5.62 9.57
C SER A 87 -9.66 -5.91 8.87
N LYS A 88 -8.52 -5.79 9.56
CA LYS A 88 -7.18 -5.89 8.92
C LYS A 88 -6.48 -7.24 9.11
N LEU A 89 -6.79 -7.97 10.18
CA LEU A 89 -6.14 -9.26 10.51
C LEU A 89 -7.12 -10.38 10.81
N GLY A 90 -8.39 -10.07 11.08
CA GLY A 90 -9.42 -11.04 11.48
C GLY A 90 -9.72 -12.12 10.43
N THR A 91 -9.39 -11.88 9.16
CA THR A 91 -9.66 -12.82 8.05
C THR A 91 -8.56 -13.84 7.81
N LYS A 92 -7.36 -13.66 8.38
CA LYS A 92 -6.19 -14.53 8.11
C LYS A 92 -5.47 -15.03 9.36
N TYR A 93 -5.59 -14.33 10.49
CA TYR A 93 -4.87 -14.66 11.72
C TYR A 93 -5.84 -14.95 12.87
N SER A 94 -5.49 -15.92 13.70
CA SER A 94 -6.24 -16.25 14.91
C SER A 94 -6.08 -15.17 15.99
N VAL A 95 -7.02 -15.11 16.95
CA VAL A 95 -6.99 -14.15 18.07
C VAL A 95 -5.63 -14.14 18.81
N PRO A 96 -4.98 -15.29 19.11
CA PRO A 96 -3.66 -15.29 19.75
C PRO A 96 -2.55 -14.71 18.85
N GLN A 97 -2.59 -14.97 17.54
CA GLN A 97 -1.61 -14.43 16.59
C GLN A 97 -1.75 -12.92 16.42
N ILE A 98 -2.97 -12.39 16.46
CA ILE A 98 -3.24 -10.95 16.44
C ILE A 98 -2.65 -10.29 17.70
N ALA A 99 -2.84 -10.89 18.88
CA ALA A 99 -2.28 -10.38 20.13
C ALA A 99 -0.75 -10.37 20.11
N LEU A 100 -0.12 -11.44 19.62
CA LEU A 100 1.34 -11.52 19.45
C LEU A 100 1.86 -10.43 18.50
N PHE A 101 1.22 -10.26 17.35
CA PHE A 101 1.58 -9.23 16.38
C PHE A 101 1.49 -7.82 16.97
N LYS A 102 0.40 -7.51 17.68
CA LYS A 102 0.23 -6.23 18.38
C LYS A 102 1.32 -6.00 19.43
N GLY A 103 1.68 -7.03 20.19
CA GLY A 103 2.78 -6.96 21.17
C GLY A 103 4.11 -6.61 20.52
N ILE A 104 4.48 -7.30 19.43
CA ILE A 104 5.72 -7.05 18.69
C ILE A 104 5.75 -5.63 18.11
N VAL A 105 4.67 -5.19 17.46
CA VAL A 105 4.59 -3.83 16.89
C VAL A 105 4.70 -2.76 17.99
N SER A 106 4.09 -2.99 19.15
CA SER A 106 4.18 -2.08 20.29
C SER A 106 5.63 -1.97 20.82
N LEU A 107 6.33 -3.10 20.94
CA LEU A 107 7.73 -3.13 21.34
C LEU A 107 8.62 -2.38 20.35
N ILE A 108 8.47 -2.65 19.04
CA ILE A 108 9.21 -1.97 17.99
C ILE A 108 9.00 -0.45 18.08
N LYS A 109 7.74 0.00 18.15
CA LYS A 109 7.40 1.42 18.26
C LYS A 109 8.07 2.07 19.48
N ASN A 110 8.06 1.39 20.62
CA ASN A 110 8.63 1.91 21.86
C ASN A 110 10.17 1.96 21.82
N SER A 111 10.83 0.96 21.23
CA SER A 111 12.28 0.96 21.02
C SER A 111 12.76 2.15 20.18
N TYR A 112 12.01 2.54 19.13
CA TYR A 112 12.32 3.73 18.34
C TYR A 112 12.12 5.04 19.13
N LEU A 113 11.08 5.14 19.97
CA LEU A 113 10.84 6.29 20.84
C LEU A 113 11.96 6.47 21.88
N PHE A 114 12.37 5.38 22.54
CA PHE A 114 13.40 5.41 23.57
C PHE A 114 14.77 5.83 23.02
N GLY A 115 15.14 5.35 21.84
CA GLY A 115 16.38 5.77 21.17
C GLY A 115 16.38 7.24 20.73
N SER A 116 15.22 7.77 20.35
CA SER A 116 15.07 9.18 19.94
C SER A 116 15.15 10.16 21.12
N THR A 117 14.61 9.78 22.29
CA THR A 117 14.63 10.59 23.51
C THR A 117 16.02 10.60 24.18
N MET A 118 16.80 9.51 24.09
CA MET A 118 18.18 9.48 24.60
C MET A 118 19.14 10.34 23.76
N LEU A 119 18.92 10.45 22.44
CA LEU A 119 19.70 11.32 21.56
C LEU A 119 19.42 12.82 21.77
N SER A 120 18.27 13.18 22.34
CA SER A 120 17.88 14.58 22.61
C SER A 120 18.12 15.03 24.06
N LEU A 121 18.67 14.15 24.91
CA LEU A 121 19.12 14.44 26.27
C LEU A 121 20.65 14.53 26.40
N GLN A 122 21.37 14.46 25.28
CA GLN A 122 22.82 14.58 25.20
C GLN A 122 23.30 15.93 24.61
N ASP A 123 22.38 16.89 24.38
CA ASP A 123 22.66 18.29 24.02
C ASP A 123 22.33 19.23 25.19
#